data_AF-A0AAV6M864-F1
#
_entry.id   AF-A0AAV6M864-F1
#
_cell.length_a   1.000
_cell.length_b   1.000
_cell.length_c   1.000
_cell.angle_alpha   90.00
_cell.angle_beta   90.00
_cell.angle_gamma   90.00
#
_symmetry.space_group_name_H-M   'P 1'
#
loop_
_entity.id
_entity.type
_entity.pdbx_description
1 polymer ?
#
loop_
_entity_poly.entity_id
_entity_poly.type
_entity_poly.pdbx_seq_one_letter_code
_entity_poly.pdbx_strand_id
1 'polypeptide(L)'
;MESQPHVALVSSPGMGHLFPSLELATRLSMRHHLSVTVFIVPSRSSSAENKVIAAAQAAGLFTVIELPPADMSDVTESAVVGRLCITMRRHVPALRSAVSTLTTLPPSSSPTSSPPSPSLSPTSSTWPNTSSSPLTHGS
;
A
#
# COMPACT_ATOMS: atom_id res chain seq x y z
N MET A 1 4.58 25.52 0.84
CA MET A 1 4.63 24.09 0.48
C MET A 1 3.19 23.68 0.25
N GLU A 2 2.80 23.53 -1.01
CA GLU A 2 1.42 23.18 -1.37
C GLU A 2 1.14 21.76 -0.87
N SER A 3 0.09 21.60 -0.07
CA SER A 3 -0.34 20.29 0.42
C SER A 3 -1.04 19.57 -0.72
N GLN A 4 -0.47 18.47 -1.22
CA GLN A 4 -1.13 17.67 -2.26
C GLN A 4 -2.48 17.18 -1.73
N PRO A 5 -3.61 17.45 -2.42
CA PRO A 5 -4.90 17.00 -1.93
C PRO A 5 -4.97 15.47 -1.91
N HIS A 6 -5.50 14.92 -0.82
CA HIS A 6 -5.64 13.48 -0.62
C HIS A 6 -7.11 13.08 -0.76
N VAL A 7 -7.39 12.12 -1.62
CA VAL A 7 -8.73 11.56 -1.84
C VAL A 7 -8.83 10.18 -1.20
N ALA A 8 -9.79 10.02 -0.29
CA ALA A 8 -10.20 8.72 0.23
C ALA A 8 -11.42 8.22 -0.54
N LEU A 9 -11.28 7.06 -1.18
CA LEU A 9 -12.38 6.35 -1.84
C LEU A 9 -12.77 5.14 -1.01
N VAL A 10 -14.06 4.82 -0.97
CA VAL A 10 -14.57 3.62 -0.28
C VAL A 10 -15.35 2.78 -1.26
N SER A 11 -14.85 1.58 -1.56
CA SER A 11 -15.57 0.58 -2.33
C SER A 11 -16.43 -0.24 -1.40
N SER A 12 -17.75 -0.23 -1.61
CA SER A 12 -18.64 -1.19 -1.00
C SER A 12 -18.33 -2.61 -1.50
N PRO A 13 -18.80 -3.66 -0.79
CA PRO A 13 -18.61 -5.05 -1.21
C PRO A 13 -19.10 -5.30 -2.64
N GLY A 14 -18.34 -6.11 -3.37
CA GLY A 14 -18.68 -6.67 -4.66
C GLY A 14 -17.81 -6.16 -5.80
N MET A 15 -17.58 -7.02 -6.80
CA MET A 15 -16.77 -6.68 -7.99
C MET A 15 -17.34 -5.48 -8.75
N GLY A 16 -18.66 -5.31 -8.78
CA GLY A 16 -19.33 -4.19 -9.45
C GLY A 16 -19.02 -2.82 -8.84
N HIS A 17 -18.56 -2.76 -7.59
CA HIS A 17 -18.11 -1.53 -6.93
C HIS A 17 -16.58 -1.39 -6.93
N LEU A 18 -15.87 -2.52 -6.87
CA LEU A 18 -14.42 -2.56 -6.87
C LEU A 18 -13.84 -2.00 -8.18
N PHE A 19 -14.30 -2.49 -9.33
CA PHE A 19 -13.75 -2.06 -10.62
C PHE A 19 -13.89 -0.54 -10.86
N PRO A 20 -15.08 0.07 -10.70
CA PRO A 20 -15.21 1.52 -10.86
C PRO A 20 -14.34 2.31 -9.88
N SER A 21 -14.19 1.83 -8.65
CA SER A 21 -13.38 2.51 -7.63
C SER A 21 -11.89 2.51 -8.00
N LEU A 22 -11.36 1.39 -8.50
CA LEU A 22 -9.96 1.28 -8.93
C LEU A 22 -9.68 2.09 -10.21
N GLU A 23 -10.61 2.07 -11.17
CA GLU A 23 -10.49 2.89 -12.38
C GLU A 23 -10.51 4.39 -12.04
N LEU A 24 -11.43 4.81 -11.15
CA LEU A 24 -11.48 6.19 -10.69
C LEU A 24 -10.18 6.58 -9.96
N ALA A 25 -9.69 5.73 -9.06
CA ALA A 25 -8.42 5.97 -8.35
C ALA A 25 -7.25 6.15 -9.33
N THR A 26 -7.17 5.29 -10.34
CA THR A 26 -6.14 5.37 -11.39
C THR A 26 -6.20 6.71 -12.12
N ARG A 27 -7.39 7.16 -12.51
CA ARG A 27 -7.57 8.46 -13.19
C ARG A 27 -7.20 9.63 -12.29
N LEU A 28 -7.58 9.59 -11.02
CA LEU A 28 -7.25 10.64 -10.05
C LEU A 28 -5.73 10.72 -9.80
N SER A 29 -5.06 9.57 -9.60
CA SER A 29 -3.61 9.54 -9.43
C SER A 29 -2.88 10.03 -10.69
N MET A 30 -3.22 9.49 -11.86
CA MET A 30 -2.45 9.71 -13.09
C MET A 30 -2.74 11.04 -13.78
N ARG A 31 -3.99 11.52 -13.75
CA ARG A 31 -4.40 12.71 -14.51
C ARG A 31 -4.47 13.96 -13.66
N HIS A 32 -4.75 13.82 -12.38
CA HIS A 32 -4.96 14.94 -11.47
C HIS A 32 -3.87 15.07 -10.41
N HIS A 33 -2.86 14.17 -10.42
CA HIS A 33 -1.74 14.17 -9.49
C HIS A 33 -2.21 14.24 -8.03
N LEU A 34 -3.25 13.49 -7.69
CA LEU A 34 -3.80 13.41 -6.34
C LEU A 34 -3.21 12.20 -5.60
N SER A 35 -3.01 12.34 -4.29
CA SER A 35 -2.78 11.17 -3.44
C SER A 35 -4.12 10.47 -3.24
N VAL A 36 -4.18 9.16 -3.52
CA VAL A 36 -5.42 8.40 -3.44
C VAL A 36 -5.25 7.20 -2.52
N THR A 37 -6.23 7.00 -1.63
CA THR A 37 -6.37 5.76 -0.87
C THR A 37 -7.73 5.15 -1.13
N VAL A 38 -7.75 3.90 -1.56
CA VAL A 38 -8.97 3.11 -1.79
C VAL A 38 -9.15 2.15 -0.61
N PHE A 39 -10.20 2.39 0.18
CA PHE A 39 -10.67 1.48 1.21
C PHE A 39 -11.62 0.46 0.60
N ILE A 40 -11.34 -0.82 0.81
CA ILE A 40 -12.15 -1.92 0.28
C ILE A 40 -12.88 -2.58 1.44
N VAL A 41 -14.20 -2.64 1.35
CA VAL A 41 -15.02 -3.46 2.24
C VAL A 41 -15.08 -4.86 1.64
N PRO A 42 -14.41 -5.86 2.22
CA PRO A 42 -14.28 -7.17 1.59
C PRO A 42 -15.62 -7.90 1.57
N SER A 43 -15.95 -8.50 0.43
CA SER A 43 -17.13 -9.35 0.28
C SER A 43 -16.87 -10.79 0.74
N ARG A 44 -15.58 -11.15 0.92
CA ARG A 44 -15.04 -12.50 1.17
C ARG A 44 -15.55 -13.57 0.18
N SER A 45 -15.91 -13.17 -1.04
CA SER A 45 -16.83 -13.97 -1.86
C SER A 45 -16.19 -14.68 -3.06
N SER A 46 -14.99 -14.26 -3.51
CA SER A 46 -14.39 -14.84 -4.72
C SER A 46 -12.87 -14.71 -4.78
N SER A 47 -12.19 -15.75 -5.27
CA SER A 47 -10.77 -15.71 -5.65
C SER A 47 -10.48 -14.59 -6.65
N ALA A 48 -11.45 -14.22 -7.50
CA ALA A 48 -11.28 -13.14 -8.46
C ALA A 48 -11.14 -11.76 -7.78
N GLU A 49 -11.90 -11.52 -6.70
CA GLU A 49 -11.83 -10.27 -5.93
C GLU A 49 -10.42 -10.10 -5.35
N ASN A 50 -9.90 -11.12 -4.66
CA ASN A 50 -8.57 -11.08 -4.08
C ASN A 50 -7.46 -10.88 -5.13
N LYS A 51 -7.59 -11.49 -6.32
CA LYS A 51 -6.63 -11.29 -7.42
C LYS A 51 -6.62 -9.85 -7.91
N VAL A 52 -7.80 -9.23 -8.04
CA VAL A 52 -7.90 -7.83 -8.46
C VAL A 52 -7.31 -6.90 -7.40
N ILE A 53 -7.58 -7.15 -6.12
CA ILE A 53 -7.02 -6.36 -5.01
C ILE A 53 -5.49 -6.47 -4.97
N ALA A 54 -4.97 -7.69 -5.05
CA ALA A 54 -3.53 -7.94 -5.06
C ALA A 54 -2.85 -7.29 -6.28
N ALA A 55 -3.48 -7.34 -7.45
CA ALA A 55 -2.97 -6.66 -8.65
C ALA A 55 -2.95 -5.14 -8.47
N ALA A 56 -3.98 -4.54 -7.89
CA ALA A 56 -4.02 -3.10 -7.62
C ALA A 56 -2.96 -2.68 -6.59
N GLN A 57 -2.75 -3.46 -5.53
CA GLN A 57 -1.68 -3.25 -4.55
C GLN A 57 -0.29 -3.32 -5.20
N ALA A 58 -0.07 -4.34 -6.04
CA ALA A 58 1.21 -4.53 -6.74
C ALA A 58 1.52 -3.44 -7.76
N ALA A 59 0.49 -2.84 -8.37
CA ALA A 59 0.66 -1.73 -9.32
C ALA A 59 1.20 -0.46 -8.65
N GLY A 60 0.95 -0.25 -7.36
CA GLY A 60 1.53 0.85 -6.57
C GLY A 60 1.11 2.27 -7.00
N LEU A 61 0.10 2.41 -7.86
CA LEU A 61 -0.38 3.72 -8.36
C LEU A 61 -1.16 4.55 -7.32
N PHE A 62 -1.70 3.88 -6.31
CA PHE A 62 -2.44 4.44 -5.18
C PHE A 62 -2.42 3.43 -4.02
N THR A 63 -2.74 3.88 -2.82
CA THR A 63 -2.81 2.99 -1.66
C THR A 63 -4.12 2.21 -1.67
N VAL A 64 -4.05 0.90 -1.41
CA VAL A 64 -5.23 0.04 -1.26
C VAL A 64 -5.23 -0.55 0.14
N ILE A 65 -6.31 -0.30 0.89
CA ILE A 65 -6.48 -0.78 2.26
C ILE A 65 -7.75 -1.63 2.33
N GLU A 66 -7.60 -2.91 2.63
CA GLU A 66 -8.74 -3.75 2.98
C GLU A 66 -9.16 -3.46 4.44
N LEU A 67 -10.44 -3.15 4.63
CA LEU A 67 -10.97 -2.94 5.97
C LEU A 67 -11.12 -4.28 6.70
N PRO A 68 -10.91 -4.30 8.02
CA PRO A 68 -11.10 -5.50 8.82
C PRO A 68 -12.54 -5.97 8.67
N PRO A 69 -12.78 -7.27 8.59
CA PRO A 69 -14.12 -7.75 8.36
C PRO A 69 -15.08 -7.41 9.51
N ALA A 70 -16.28 -6.93 9.17
CA ALA A 70 -17.34 -6.78 10.16
C ALA A 70 -17.82 -8.15 10.67
N ASP A 71 -18.07 -8.23 11.99
CA ASP A 71 -18.93 -9.27 12.55
C ASP A 71 -20.33 -9.12 11.95
N MET A 72 -20.96 -10.23 11.59
CA MET A 72 -22.31 -10.31 10.99
C MET A 72 -23.13 -11.44 11.63
N SER A 73 -22.69 -11.99 12.76
CA SER A 73 -23.23 -13.21 13.36
C SER A 73 -24.66 -13.07 13.90
N ASP A 74 -25.05 -11.85 14.26
CA ASP A 74 -26.39 -11.46 14.73
C ASP A 74 -27.36 -11.11 13.57
N VAL A 75 -26.92 -11.19 12.31
CA VAL A 75 -27.75 -10.90 11.13
C VAL A 75 -28.28 -12.20 10.54
N THR A 76 -29.46 -12.62 10.96
CA THR A 76 -30.05 -13.92 10.60
C THR A 76 -30.76 -13.91 9.26
N GLU A 77 -31.61 -12.91 8.97
CA GLU A 77 -32.33 -12.82 7.70
C GLU A 77 -32.51 -11.37 7.24
N SER A 78 -31.96 -11.04 6.08
CA SER A 78 -32.15 -9.73 5.47
C SER A 78 -32.02 -9.84 3.95
N ALA A 79 -32.82 -9.04 3.24
CA ALA A 79 -32.64 -8.80 1.81
C ALA A 79 -31.18 -8.39 1.51
N VAL A 80 -30.71 -8.64 0.29
CA VAL A 80 -29.33 -8.33 -0.14
C VAL A 80 -28.97 -6.86 0.15
N VAL A 81 -29.87 -5.94 -0.17
CA VAL A 81 -29.70 -4.50 0.10
C VAL A 81 -29.61 -4.23 1.61
N GLY A 82 -30.46 -4.86 2.42
CA GLY A 82 -30.41 -4.70 3.88
C GLY A 82 -29.10 -5.20 4.48
N ARG A 83 -28.58 -6.36 4.00
CA ARG A 83 -27.27 -6.87 4.41
C ARG A 83 -26.16 -5.91 4.00
N LEU A 84 -26.19 -5.37 2.78
CA LEU A 84 -25.23 -4.37 2.33
C LEU A 84 -25.23 -3.12 3.23
N CYS A 85 -26.41 -2.58 3.56
CA CYS A 85 -26.53 -1.43 4.44
C CYS A 85 -25.98 -1.72 5.84
N ILE A 86 -26.27 -2.89 6.41
CA ILE A 86 -25.75 -3.31 7.72
C ILE A 86 -24.23 -3.45 7.66
N THR A 87 -23.69 -4.14 6.66
CA THR A 87 -22.25 -4.30 6.44
C THR A 87 -21.57 -2.93 6.38
N MET A 88 -22.05 -2.01 5.54
CA MET A 88 -21.46 -0.68 5.42
C MET A 88 -21.50 0.09 6.75
N ARG A 89 -22.62 0.06 7.47
CA ARG A 89 -22.74 0.71 8.80
C ARG A 89 -21.73 0.15 9.80
N ARG A 90 -21.50 -1.16 9.80
CA ARG A 90 -20.54 -1.81 10.71
C ARG A 90 -19.09 -1.51 10.36
N HIS A 91 -18.78 -1.15 9.11
CA HIS A 91 -17.44 -0.74 8.71
C HIS A 91 -17.14 0.74 8.99
N VAL A 92 -18.14 1.57 9.33
CA VAL A 92 -17.94 3.00 9.61
C VAL A 92 -16.88 3.25 10.70
N PRO A 93 -16.84 2.54 11.85
CA PRO A 93 -15.80 2.74 12.86
C PRO A 93 -14.40 2.41 12.33
N ALA A 94 -14.24 1.29 11.63
CA ALA A 94 -12.96 0.89 11.04
C ALA A 94 -12.49 1.89 9.99
N LEU A 95 -13.41 2.35 9.13
CA LEU A 95 -13.13 3.38 8.13
C LEU A 95 -12.70 4.69 8.79
N ARG A 96 -13.42 5.17 9.81
CA ARG A 96 -13.05 6.39 10.55
C ARG A 96 -11.66 6.26 11.14
N SER A 97 -11.36 5.14 11.80
CA SER A 97 -10.04 4.87 12.35
C SER A 97 -8.96 4.93 11.26
N ALA A 98 -9.19 4.29 10.11
CA ALA A 98 -8.23 4.25 9.02
C ALA A 98 -8.06 5.59 8.29
N VAL A 99 -9.11 6.42 8.20
CA VAL A 99 -9.00 7.79 7.65
C VAL A 99 -8.27 8.71 8.63
N SER A 100 -8.46 8.55 9.94
CA SER A 100 -7.72 9.32 10.93
C SER A 100 -6.21 9.10 10.84
N THR A 101 -5.75 7.88 10.54
CA THR A 101 -4.31 7.61 10.36
C THR A 101 -3.72 8.34 9.15
N LEU A 102 -4.51 8.51 8.08
CA LEU A 102 -4.10 9.30 6.90
C LEU A 102 -3.94 10.78 7.24
N THR A 103 -4.77 11.32 8.13
CA THR A 103 -4.73 12.74 8.51
C THR A 103 -3.55 13.04 9.44
N THR A 104 -3.11 12.05 10.22
CA THR A 104 -1.95 12.19 11.12
C THR A 104 -0.60 12.02 10.44
N LEU A 105 -0.53 11.61 9.17
CA LEU A 105 0.73 11.51 8.44
C LEU A 105 1.20 12.93 8.05
N PRO A 106 2.33 13.43 8.59
CA PRO A 106 2.85 14.73 8.16
C PRO A 106 3.17 14.70 6.65
N PRO A 107 3.02 15.82 5.93
CA PRO A 107 3.36 15.89 4.52
C PRO A 107 4.83 15.50 4.36
N SER A 108 5.07 14.41 3.62
CA SER A 108 6.35 13.77 3.30
C SER A 108 7.55 14.72 3.51
N SER A 109 8.25 14.57 4.63
CA SER A 109 9.59 15.11 4.78
C SER A 109 10.49 14.34 3.83
N SER A 110 10.89 14.97 2.73
CA SER A 110 11.89 14.45 1.81
C SER A 110 13.12 13.97 2.59
N PRO A 111 13.67 12.77 2.32
CA PRO A 111 14.94 12.38 2.87
C PRO A 111 16.06 13.23 2.25
N THR A 112 16.43 14.33 2.91
CA THR A 112 17.70 15.00 2.66
C THR A 112 18.80 14.17 3.31
N SER A 113 19.17 13.06 2.67
CA SER A 113 20.46 12.43 2.94
C SER A 113 21.45 12.93 1.88
N SER A 114 22.12 14.04 2.18
CA SER A 114 23.37 14.38 1.51
C SER A 114 24.36 13.23 1.71
N PRO A 115 25.04 12.74 0.66
CA PRO A 115 26.07 11.73 0.85
C PRO A 115 27.26 12.34 1.61
N PRO A 116 27.89 11.64 2.57
CA PRO A 116 29.11 12.11 3.18
C PRO A 116 30.24 12.13 2.14
N SER A 117 30.91 13.26 2.00
CA SER A 117 32.12 13.42 1.20
C SER A 117 33.22 12.47 1.71
N PRO A 118 33.90 11.70 0.85
CA PRO A 118 35.04 10.90 1.29
C PRO A 118 36.24 11.81 1.59
N SER A 119 36.66 11.86 2.86
CA SER A 119 37.91 12.50 3.23
C SER A 119 39.09 11.63 2.79
N LEU A 120 39.82 12.09 1.78
CA LEU A 120 41.10 11.50 1.39
C LEU A 120 42.15 11.86 2.44
N SER A 121 42.67 10.85 3.15
CA SER A 121 43.92 10.95 3.91
C SER A 121 44.93 10.00 3.29
N PRO A 122 46.17 10.44 3.00
CA PRO A 122 47.20 9.57 2.45
C PRO A 122 47.89 8.81 3.58
N THR A 123 47.83 7.48 3.57
CA THR A 123 48.69 6.64 4.40
C THR A 123 49.57 5.77 3.53
N SER A 124 50.84 6.14 3.50
CA SER A 124 51.96 5.41 2.93
C SER A 124 52.16 4.05 3.60
N SER A 125 52.53 3.06 2.79
CA SER A 125 53.40 1.91 3.09
C SER A 125 52.96 0.98 4.24
N THR A 126 52.88 -0.33 4.06
CA THR A 126 54.05 -1.22 4.04
C THR A 126 53.60 -2.62 3.59
N TRP A 127 54.30 -3.22 2.63
CA TRP A 127 54.13 -4.63 2.24
C TRP A 127 54.68 -5.57 3.33
N PRO A 128 54.14 -6.78 3.43
CA PRO A 128 55.00 -7.94 3.64
C PRO A 128 54.88 -8.95 2.51
N ASN A 129 56.06 -9.29 2.00
CA ASN A 129 56.36 -10.42 1.16
C ASN A 129 56.30 -11.70 2.00
N THR A 130 55.54 -12.71 1.58
CA THR A 130 55.87 -14.12 1.87
C THR A 130 55.24 -15.05 0.84
N SER A 131 56.14 -15.68 0.09
CA SER A 131 55.99 -16.84 -0.77
C SER A 131 55.39 -18.07 -0.07
N SER A 132 54.56 -18.85 -0.77
CA SER A 132 54.67 -20.31 -0.90
C SER A 132 53.59 -20.92 -1.83
N SER A 133 54.05 -21.31 -3.03
CA SER A 133 53.83 -22.56 -3.79
C SER A 133 52.44 -23.15 -4.17
N PRO A 134 52.38 -23.92 -5.29
CA PRO A 134 51.16 -24.16 -6.07
C PRO A 134 50.44 -25.48 -5.75
N LEU A 135 49.11 -25.48 -5.92
CA LEU A 135 48.28 -26.69 -5.94
C LEU A 135 47.92 -27.05 -7.39
N THR A 136 48.30 -28.26 -7.76
CA THR A 136 48.02 -28.97 -9.00
C THR A 136 46.53 -29.28 -9.16
N HIS A 137 45.96 -28.97 -10.33
CA HIS A 137 44.65 -29.46 -10.76
C HIS A 137 44.83 -30.82 -11.43
N GLY A 138 44.17 -31.85 -10.89
CA GLY A 138 43.91 -33.10 -11.59
C GLY A 138 42.71 -32.94 -12.53
N SER A 139 42.81 -33.57 -13.69
CA SER A 139 41.72 -33.84 -14.63
C SER A 139 40.97 -35.11 -14.27
#